data_AF-A0A3B1D252-F1
#
_entry.id   AF-A0A3B1D252-F1
#
_cell.length_a   1.000
_cell.length_b   1.000
_cell.length_c   1.000
_cell.angle_alpha   90.00
_cell.angle_beta   90.00
_cell.angle_gamma   90.00
#
_symmetry.space_group_name_H-M   'P 1'
#
loop_
_entity.id
_entity.type
_entity.pdbx_description
1 polymer ?
#
loop_
_entity_poly.entity_id
_entity_poly.type
_entity_poly.pdbx_seq_one_letter_code
_entity_poly.pdbx_strand_id
1 'polypeptide(L)'
;MAAIADELFVPYAEPGSKTEALCKKWIEKGKTVRTFESKDTKNLFELGASNITLQECTEFQKMTGKCDMKTFTEFLKKRKAKKGGRR
;
A
#
# COMPACT_ATOMS: atom_id res chain seq x y z
N MET A 1 10.21 -13.89 -1.24
CA MET A 1 8.84 -13.41 -1.49
C MET A 1 8.81 -11.90 -1.78
N ALA A 2 9.33 -11.02 -0.92
CA ALA A 2 9.35 -9.59 -1.22
C ALA A 2 10.26 -9.17 -2.40
N ALA A 3 11.33 -9.93 -2.68
CA ALA A 3 12.26 -9.62 -3.77
C ALA A 3 11.62 -9.75 -5.18
N ILE A 4 10.60 -10.61 -5.33
CA ILE A 4 9.93 -10.90 -6.61
C ILE A 4 8.61 -10.14 -6.81
N ALA A 5 8.11 -9.46 -5.77
CA ALA A 5 6.86 -8.71 -5.86
C ALA A 5 7.12 -7.27 -6.34
N ASP A 6 6.28 -6.77 -7.27
CA ASP A 6 6.29 -5.37 -7.71
C ASP A 6 5.67 -4.43 -6.67
N GLU A 7 4.69 -4.93 -5.92
CA GLU A 7 3.96 -4.20 -4.89
C GLU A 7 3.89 -5.00 -3.60
N LEU A 8 4.03 -4.31 -2.47
CA LEU A 8 4.04 -4.90 -1.14
C LEU A 8 3.05 -4.19 -0.25
N PHE A 9 2.32 -4.97 0.54
CA PHE A 9 1.49 -4.46 1.62
C PHE A 9 2.12 -4.77 2.98
N VAL A 10 2.34 -3.73 3.76
CA VAL A 10 2.94 -3.79 5.10
C VAL A 10 1.91 -3.23 6.07
N PRO A 11 1.23 -4.07 6.88
CA PRO A 11 0.18 -3.59 7.78
C PRO A 11 0.73 -2.76 8.95
N TYR A 12 2.00 -2.98 9.31
CA TYR A 12 2.67 -2.32 10.41
C TYR A 12 4.20 -2.35 10.23
N ALA A 13 4.85 -1.24 10.56
CA ALA A 13 6.29 -1.16 10.76
C ALA A 13 6.55 -0.17 11.89
N GLU A 14 7.30 -0.59 12.92
CA GLU A 14 7.69 0.30 14.01
C GLU A 14 8.80 1.25 13.55
N PRO A 15 8.80 2.53 13.98
CA PRO A 15 9.90 3.46 13.71
C PRO A 15 11.25 2.96 14.23
N GLY A 16 12.31 3.10 13.43
CA GLY A 16 13.64 2.57 13.69
C GLY A 16 13.79 1.05 13.49
N SER A 17 12.71 0.34 13.15
CA SER A 17 12.74 -1.12 13.08
C SER A 17 13.40 -1.66 11.82
N LYS A 18 13.77 -2.95 11.86
CA LYS A 18 14.26 -3.67 10.68
C LYS A 18 13.23 -3.69 9.55
N THR A 19 11.93 -3.71 9.88
CA THR A 19 10.84 -3.69 8.90
C THR A 19 10.78 -2.35 8.17
N GLU A 20 10.91 -1.24 8.89
CA GLU A 20 10.98 0.09 8.28
C GLU A 20 12.20 0.22 7.37
N ALA A 21 13.39 -0.19 7.86
CA ALA A 21 14.62 -0.17 7.07
C ALA A 21 14.50 -1.02 5.79
N LEU A 22 13.75 -2.12 5.86
CA LEU A 22 13.48 -2.97 4.71
C LEU A 22 12.49 -2.33 3.73
N CYS A 23 11.44 -1.67 4.24
CA CYS A 23 10.51 -0.89 3.42
C CYS A 23 11.22 0.22 2.67
N LYS A 24 12.10 0.96 3.35
CA LYS A 24 12.95 1.99 2.74
C LYS A 24 13.73 1.44 1.55
N LYS A 25 14.45 0.33 1.73
CA LYS A 25 15.21 -0.33 0.67
C LYS A 25 14.34 -0.79 -0.51
N TRP A 26 13.08 -1.15 -0.28
CA TRP A 26 12.16 -1.51 -1.36
C TRP A 26 11.69 -0.29 -2.13
N ILE A 27 11.38 0.80 -1.43
CA ILE A 27 10.98 2.06 -2.07
C ILE A 27 12.14 2.62 -2.89
N GLU A 28 13.37 2.60 -2.36
CA GLU A 28 14.59 2.98 -3.09
C GLU A 28 14.83 2.14 -4.36
N LYS A 29 14.36 0.89 -4.37
CA LYS A 29 14.40 0.00 -5.54
C LYS A 29 13.22 0.19 -6.51
N GLY A 30 12.40 1.22 -6.30
CA GLY A 30 11.25 1.55 -7.14
C GLY A 30 10.02 0.67 -6.88
N LYS A 31 9.98 -0.10 -5.79
CA LYS A 31 8.81 -0.92 -5.45
C LYS A 31 7.74 -0.06 -4.78
N THR A 32 6.48 -0.43 -5.01
CA THR A 32 5.37 0.23 -4.32
C THR A 32 5.14 -0.43 -2.96
N VAL A 33 5.46 0.28 -1.88
CA VAL A 33 5.10 -0.14 -0.52
C VAL A 33 3.79 0.54 -0.13
N ARG A 34 2.81 -0.24 0.28
CA ARG A 34 1.50 0.21 0.78
C ARG A 34 1.37 -0.10 2.25
N THR A 35 0.80 0.81 3.02
CA THR A 35 0.57 0.63 4.46
C THR A 35 -0.71 1.32 4.90
N PHE A 36 -1.22 0.93 6.07
CA PHE A 36 -2.23 1.71 6.78
C PHE A 36 -1.60 2.95 7.40
N GLU A 37 -2.37 4.02 7.50
CA GLU A 37 -1.99 5.20 8.27
C GLU A 37 -2.15 4.93 9.76
N SER A 38 -1.04 4.98 10.48
CA SER A 38 -0.99 4.92 11.94
C SER A 38 0.12 5.87 12.43
N LYS A 39 0.24 6.02 13.76
CA LYS A 39 1.34 6.82 14.34
C LYS A 39 2.71 6.24 13.99
N ASP A 40 2.79 4.92 13.92
CA ASP A 40 4.04 4.17 13.74
C ASP A 40 4.49 4.11 12.27
N THR A 41 3.56 4.28 11.33
CA THR A 41 3.84 4.20 9.89
C THR A 41 4.01 5.57 9.22
N LYS A 42 3.97 6.67 9.99
CA LYS A 42 4.13 8.04 9.44
C LYS A 42 5.41 8.23 8.64
N ASN A 43 6.53 7.76 9.19
CA ASN A 43 7.84 7.85 8.53
C ASN A 43 7.84 7.14 7.16
N LEU A 44 7.07 6.06 6.99
CA LEU A 44 7.00 5.35 5.71
C LEU A 44 6.40 6.22 4.60
N PHE A 45 5.45 7.10 4.91
CA PHE A 45 4.87 8.01 3.91
C PHE A 45 5.88 9.07 3.47
N GLU A 46 6.71 9.57 4.38
CA GLU A 46 7.82 10.48 4.05
C GLU A 46 8.87 9.79 3.16
N LEU A 47 9.04 8.48 3.33
CA LEU A 47 9.91 7.66 2.48
C LEU A 47 9.29 7.30 1.11
N GLY A 48 8.01 7.60 0.88
CA GLY A 48 7.32 7.35 -0.39
C GLY A 48 6.35 6.17 -0.40
N ALA A 49 5.98 5.62 0.77
CA ALA A 49 4.91 4.63 0.85
C ALA A 49 3.54 5.24 0.50
N SER A 50 2.63 4.38 0.04
CA SER A 50 1.25 4.76 -0.29
C SER A 50 0.28 4.33 0.81
N ASN A 51 -0.62 5.24 1.19
CA ASN A 51 -1.72 4.94 2.10
C ASN A 51 -2.76 4.05 1.41
N ILE A 52 -3.19 3.00 2.12
CA ILE A 52 -4.45 2.30 1.85
C ILE A 52 -5.31 2.30 3.12
N THR A 53 -6.63 2.29 2.95
CA THR A 53 -7.57 2.24 4.08
C THR A 53 -8.17 0.85 4.26
N LEU A 54 -8.54 0.50 5.50
CA LEU A 54 -9.31 -0.72 5.79
C LEU A 54 -10.64 -0.74 5.04
N GLN A 55 -11.25 0.42 4.82
CA GLN A 55 -12.48 0.55 4.06
C GLN A 55 -12.28 0.09 2.61
N GLU A 56 -11.21 0.54 1.94
CA GLU A 56 -10.90 0.11 0.57
C GLU A 56 -10.66 -1.40 0.48
N CYS A 57 -9.93 -1.97 1.45
CA CYS A 57 -9.72 -3.42 1.52
C CYS A 57 -11.05 -4.18 1.68
N THR A 58 -11.91 -3.70 2.59
CA THR A 58 -13.21 -4.33 2.88
C THR A 58 -14.15 -4.24 1.68
N GLU A 59 -14.23 -3.09 1.02
CA GLU A 59 -15.04 -2.90 -0.18
C GLU A 59 -14.56 -3.82 -1.31
N PHE A 60 -13.25 -3.89 -1.53
CA PHE A 60 -12.67 -4.78 -2.54
C PHE A 60 -13.00 -6.25 -2.27
N GLN A 61 -12.83 -6.71 -1.02
CA GLN A 61 -13.14 -8.08 -0.64
C GLN A 61 -14.63 -8.39 -0.82
N LYS A 62 -15.53 -7.49 -0.39
CA LYS A 62 -16.98 -7.66 -0.57
C LYS A 62 -17.39 -7.71 -2.04
N MET A 63 -16.75 -6.90 -2.89
CA MET A 63 -17.11 -6.79 -4.30
C MET A 63 -16.56 -7.95 -5.14
N THR A 64 -15.38 -8.47 -4.80
CA THR A 64 -14.67 -9.43 -5.66
C THR A 64 -14.55 -10.83 -5.07
N GLY A 65 -14.68 -10.98 -3.74
CA GLY A 65 -14.37 -12.21 -3.02
C GLY A 65 -12.87 -12.58 -3.04
N LYS A 66 -11.99 -11.72 -3.56
CA LYS A 66 -10.56 -11.97 -3.73
C LYS A 66 -9.72 -11.28 -2.66
N CYS A 67 -8.50 -11.79 -2.47
CA CYS A 67 -7.49 -11.26 -1.55
C CYS A 67 -6.08 -11.28 -2.20
N ASP A 68 -5.93 -10.72 -3.41
CA ASP A 68 -4.64 -10.60 -4.10
C ASP A 68 -4.26 -9.14 -4.42
N MET A 69 -2.97 -8.81 -4.35
CA MET A 69 -2.50 -7.43 -4.55
C MET A 69 -2.64 -6.93 -5.99
N LYS A 70 -2.56 -7.81 -6.99
CA LYS A 70 -2.60 -7.41 -8.40
C LYS A 70 -3.96 -6.81 -8.73
N THR A 71 -5.04 -7.54 -8.44
CA THR A 71 -6.40 -7.08 -8.70
C THR A 71 -6.82 -5.95 -7.76
N PHE A 72 -6.32 -5.94 -6.53
CA PHE A 72 -6.53 -4.83 -5.61
C PHE A 72 -5.94 -3.51 -6.13
N THR A 73 -4.73 -3.54 -6.69
CA THR A 73 -4.15 -2.32 -7.28
C THR A 73 -4.95 -1.81 -8.48
N GLU A 74 -5.46 -2.70 -9.33
CA GLU A 74 -6.35 -2.31 -10.43
C GLU A 74 -7.63 -1.65 -9.91
N PHE A 75 -8.21 -2.18 -8.83
CA PHE A 75 -9.36 -1.59 -8.14
C PHE A 75 -9.06 -0.17 -7.65
N LEU A 76 -7.91 0.03 -6.97
CA LEU A 76 -7.50 1.35 -6.48
C LEU A 76 -7.27 2.35 -7.62
N LYS A 77 -6.63 1.92 -8.73
CA LYS A 77 -6.41 2.77 -9.92
C LYS A 77 -7.74 3.26 -10.50
N LYS A 78 -8.72 2.37 -10.67
CA LYS A 78 -10.07 2.70 -11.17
C LYS A 78 -10.80 3.68 -10.24
N ARG A 79 -10.66 3.51 -8.92
CA ARG A 79 -11.29 4.39 -7.92
C ARG A 79 -10.69 5.81 -7.93
N LYS A 80 -9.36 5.93 -8.03
CA LYS A 80 -8.67 7.22 -8.16
C LYS A 80 -9.04 7.96 -9.45
N ALA A 81 -9.15 7.24 -10.58
CA ALA A 81 -9.60 7.81 -11.85
C ALA A 81 -11.02 8.39 -11.77
N LYS A 82 -11.95 7.73 -11.07
CA LYS A 82 -13.31 8.27 -10.84
C LYS A 82 -13.34 9.52 -9.96
N LYS A 83 -12.45 9.64 -8.97
CA LYS A 83 -12.37 10.83 -8.09
C LYS A 83 -11.80 12.06 -8.79
N GLY A 84 -10.90 11.89 -9.75
CA GLY A 84 -10.29 13.01 -10.51
C GLY A 84 -11.15 13.57 -11.65
N GLY A 85 -12.32 12.99 -11.93
CA GLY A 85 -13.19 13.35 -13.06
C GLY A 85 -14.22 14.45 -12.80
N ARG A 86 -14.33 14.99 -11.59
CA ARG A 86 -15.16 16.17 -11.30
C ARG A 86 -14.31 17.43 -11.51
N ARG A 87 -14.30 17.93 -12.74
CA ARG A 87 -13.97 19.32 -13.07
C ARG A 87 -15.27 20.08 -13.27
#